data_AF-A0A2S4NAH6-F1
#
_entry.id   AF-A0A2S4NAH6-F1
#
_cell.length_a   1.000
_cell.length_b   1.000
_cell.length_c   1.000
_cell.angle_alpha   90.00
_cell.angle_beta   90.00
_cell.angle_gamma   90.00
#
_symmetry.space_group_name_H-M   'P 1'
#
loop_
_entity.id
_entity.type
_entity.pdbx_description
1 polymer ?
#
loop_
_entity_poly.entity_id
_entity_poly.type
_entity_poly.pdbx_seq_one_letter_code
_entity_poly.pdbx_strand_id
1 'polypeptide(L)'
;MAKIATQTINGKAFEYALLNEFLERLKVLTSVSVVENEPYKTALKCFVSFDEKEQSHYKLVASFAVNFLLDIEPRLANGISDKDILQLEIVADKAGQTGDVRDVLAIRSLQKWEIGISAKNNHRAVKHSRLSNDIDFGQKWLGFPCSIKYFQEIKPVFDNLAKLRTASKATQKWDTLGDYHTSVYVPVLDAFKKELLRLDKENPGIVAEI
;
A
#
# COMPACT_ATOMS: atom_id res chain seq x y z
N MET A 1 -26.50 3.68 -4.20
CA MET A 1 -25.20 2.99 -4.37
C MET A 1 -24.10 3.93 -3.94
N ALA A 2 -23.17 3.50 -3.09
CA ALA A 2 -22.05 4.34 -2.66
C ALA A 2 -21.17 4.69 -3.88
N LYS A 3 -20.87 5.98 -4.06
CA LYS A 3 -20.01 6.46 -5.14
C LYS A 3 -18.58 5.98 -4.88
N ILE A 4 -18.06 5.07 -5.70
CA ILE A 4 -16.67 4.60 -5.60
C ILE A 4 -15.76 5.80 -5.90
N ALA A 5 -14.76 6.03 -5.05
CA ALA A 5 -13.81 7.11 -5.25
C ALA A 5 -13.01 6.90 -6.54
N THR A 6 -12.86 7.95 -7.36
CA THR A 6 -12.12 7.90 -8.64
C THR A 6 -10.70 7.35 -8.47
N GLN A 7 -10.05 7.66 -7.35
CA GLN A 7 -8.73 7.15 -7.02
C GLN A 7 -8.69 5.62 -6.89
N THR A 8 -9.72 5.02 -6.30
CA THR A 8 -9.83 3.55 -6.18
C THR A 8 -9.96 2.89 -7.54
N ILE A 9 -10.79 3.47 -8.42
CA ILE A 9 -10.99 2.97 -9.79
C ILE A 9 -9.67 3.04 -10.57
N ASN A 10 -8.99 4.19 -10.50
CA ASN A 10 -7.69 4.44 -11.12
C ASN A 10 -6.59 3.49 -10.62
N GLY A 11 -6.56 3.20 -9.31
CA GLY A 11 -5.61 2.27 -8.71
C GLY A 11 -5.85 0.84 -9.19
N LYS A 12 -7.10 0.37 -9.08
CA LYS A 12 -7.49 -0.99 -9.48
C LYS A 12 -7.32 -1.23 -10.98
N ALA A 13 -7.60 -0.25 -11.83
CA ALA A 13 -7.31 -0.36 -13.25
C ALA A 13 -5.81 -0.50 -13.54
N PHE A 14 -4.96 0.23 -12.81
CA PHE A 14 -3.52 0.12 -12.96
C PHE A 14 -2.97 -1.22 -12.46
N GLU A 15 -3.50 -1.77 -11.35
CA GLU A 15 -3.18 -3.13 -10.88
C GLU A 15 -3.46 -4.17 -11.97
N TYR A 16 -4.63 -4.11 -12.62
CA TYR A 16 -4.96 -4.99 -13.74
C TYR A 16 -4.01 -4.81 -14.92
N ALA A 17 -3.71 -3.57 -15.32
CA ALA A 17 -2.80 -3.30 -16.42
C ALA A 17 -1.39 -3.87 -16.18
N LEU A 18 -0.90 -3.78 -14.94
CA LEU A 18 0.37 -4.36 -14.51
C LEU A 18 0.38 -5.88 -14.63
N LEU A 19 -0.63 -6.56 -14.09
CA LEU A 19 -0.73 -8.02 -14.20
C LEU A 19 -0.85 -8.45 -15.67
N ASN A 20 -1.69 -7.78 -16.45
CA ASN A 20 -1.88 -8.11 -17.86
C ASN A 20 -0.59 -7.92 -18.67
N GLU A 21 0.18 -6.86 -18.42
CA GLU A 21 1.45 -6.67 -19.10
C GLU A 21 2.50 -7.72 -18.69
N PHE A 22 2.54 -8.13 -17.42
CA PHE A 22 3.33 -9.29 -17.02
C PHE A 22 2.95 -10.54 -17.79
N LEU A 23 1.65 -10.86 -17.88
CA LEU A 23 1.15 -12.01 -18.61
C LEU A 23 1.58 -11.96 -20.09
N GLU A 24 1.36 -10.82 -20.76
CA GLU A 24 1.67 -10.67 -22.19
C GLU A 24 3.17 -10.84 -22.48
N ARG A 25 4.04 -10.31 -21.60
CA ARG A 25 5.50 -10.42 -21.74
C ARG A 25 6.04 -11.79 -21.35
N LEU A 26 5.49 -12.41 -20.32
CA LEU A 26 6.04 -13.64 -19.75
C LEU A 26 5.51 -14.91 -20.42
N LYS A 27 4.29 -14.89 -20.99
CA LYS A 27 3.72 -16.06 -21.68
C LYS A 27 4.55 -16.56 -22.87
N VAL A 28 5.41 -15.71 -23.43
CA VAL A 28 6.33 -16.07 -24.53
C VAL A 28 7.69 -16.56 -24.02
N LEU A 29 8.00 -16.38 -22.72
CA LEU A 29 9.28 -16.73 -22.10
C LEU A 29 9.17 -17.95 -21.17
N THR A 30 8.02 -18.15 -20.52
CA THR A 30 7.82 -19.21 -19.52
C THR A 30 6.34 -19.60 -19.42
N SER A 31 6.06 -20.69 -18.72
CA SER A 31 4.68 -21.09 -18.40
C SER A 31 4.12 -20.18 -17.32
N VAL A 32 3.00 -19.51 -17.62
CA VAL A 32 2.35 -18.53 -16.75
C VAL A 32 0.89 -18.92 -16.55
N SER A 33 0.36 -18.74 -15.34
CA SER A 33 -1.07 -18.83 -15.03
C SER A 33 -1.52 -17.57 -14.28
N VAL A 34 -2.81 -17.24 -14.39
CA VAL A 34 -3.43 -16.11 -13.66
C VAL A 34 -4.49 -16.66 -12.71
N VAL A 35 -4.48 -16.16 -11.47
CA VAL A 35 -5.52 -16.45 -10.48
C VAL A 35 -6.66 -15.46 -10.65
N GLU A 36 -7.79 -15.91 -11.18
CA GLU A 36 -9.00 -15.09 -11.37
C GLU A 36 -9.85 -14.96 -10.09
N ASN A 37 -9.23 -14.46 -9.02
CA ASN A 37 -9.91 -14.21 -7.75
C ASN A 37 -10.82 -12.95 -7.82
N GLU A 38 -11.57 -12.66 -6.75
CA GLU A 38 -12.43 -11.48 -6.70
C GLU A 38 -11.68 -10.13 -6.86
N PRO A 39 -10.47 -9.94 -6.27
CA PRO A 39 -9.62 -8.80 -6.58
C PRO A 39 -9.34 -8.63 -8.08
N TYR A 40 -8.98 -9.72 -8.77
CA TYR A 40 -8.75 -9.71 -10.22
C TYR A 40 -9.98 -9.24 -11.00
N LYS A 41 -11.15 -9.81 -10.71
CA LYS A 41 -12.41 -9.43 -11.38
C LYS A 41 -12.75 -7.95 -11.13
N THR A 42 -12.50 -7.47 -9.93
CA THR A 42 -12.72 -6.06 -9.56
C THR A 42 -11.78 -5.14 -10.35
N ALA A 43 -10.49 -5.48 -10.40
CA ALA A 43 -9.48 -4.74 -11.13
C ALA A 43 -9.77 -4.71 -12.64
N LEU A 44 -10.13 -5.86 -13.22
CA LEU A 44 -10.58 -5.96 -14.62
C LEU A 44 -11.78 -5.06 -14.89
N LYS A 45 -12.81 -5.12 -14.02
CA LYS A 45 -14.01 -4.27 -14.16
C LYS A 45 -13.67 -2.79 -14.12
N CYS A 46 -12.76 -2.37 -13.24
CA CYS A 46 -12.27 -1.00 -13.20
C CYS A 46 -11.52 -0.63 -14.49
N PHE A 47 -10.64 -1.50 -14.97
CA PHE A 47 -9.87 -1.27 -16.19
C PHE A 47 -10.75 -1.08 -17.43
N VAL A 48 -11.71 -1.99 -17.66
CA VAL A 48 -12.61 -1.93 -18.82
C VAL A 48 -13.63 -0.80 -18.74
N SER A 49 -13.76 -0.13 -17.58
CA SER A 49 -14.64 1.03 -17.44
C SER A 49 -14.07 2.33 -18.03
N PHE A 50 -12.77 2.35 -18.31
CA PHE A 50 -12.08 3.46 -18.98
C PHE A 50 -12.19 3.36 -20.50
N ASP A 51 -12.00 4.49 -21.19
CA ASP A 51 -11.96 4.49 -22.66
C ASP A 51 -10.66 3.85 -23.20
N GLU A 52 -10.61 3.56 -24.51
CA GLU A 52 -9.46 2.91 -25.13
C GLU A 52 -8.15 3.71 -24.97
N LYS A 53 -8.24 5.04 -24.93
CA LYS A 53 -7.07 5.92 -24.80
C LYS A 53 -6.47 5.80 -23.41
N GLU A 54 -7.31 5.83 -22.38
CA GLU A 54 -6.92 5.64 -20.99
C GLU A 54 -6.41 4.22 -20.73
N GLN A 55 -7.09 3.20 -21.26
CA GLN A 55 -6.62 1.81 -21.20
C GLN A 55 -5.23 1.65 -21.85
N SER A 56 -5.00 2.27 -23.00
CA SER A 56 -3.70 2.25 -23.69
C SER A 56 -2.63 2.98 -22.88
N HIS A 57 -2.98 4.08 -22.22
CA HIS A 57 -2.08 4.79 -21.32
C HIS A 57 -1.66 3.92 -20.14
N TYR A 58 -2.61 3.24 -19.48
CA TYR A 58 -2.31 2.33 -18.38
C TYR A 58 -1.39 1.18 -18.80
N LYS A 59 -1.65 0.55 -19.95
CA LYS A 59 -0.80 -0.50 -20.52
C LYS A 59 0.62 0.01 -20.81
N LEU A 60 0.74 1.17 -21.44
CA LEU A 60 2.04 1.78 -21.74
C LEU A 60 2.86 2.02 -20.46
N VAL A 61 2.25 2.63 -19.44
CA VAL A 61 2.94 2.90 -18.17
C VAL A 61 3.30 1.60 -17.44
N ALA A 62 2.40 0.61 -17.43
CA ALA A 62 2.69 -0.72 -16.90
C ALA A 62 3.88 -1.39 -17.61
N SER A 63 3.99 -1.23 -18.93
CA SER A 63 5.08 -1.82 -19.72
C SER A 63 6.47 -1.33 -19.31
N PHE A 64 6.63 -0.06 -18.92
CA PHE A 64 7.90 0.44 -18.42
C PHE A 64 8.32 -0.26 -17.12
N ALA A 65 7.38 -0.42 -16.19
CA ALA A 65 7.63 -1.11 -14.93
C ALA A 65 7.93 -2.59 -15.14
N VAL A 66 7.13 -3.28 -15.97
CA VAL A 66 7.32 -4.70 -16.26
C VAL A 66 8.65 -4.96 -16.94
N ASN A 67 9.02 -4.18 -17.97
CA ASN A 67 10.31 -4.37 -18.65
C ASN A 67 11.48 -4.18 -17.68
N PHE A 68 11.45 -3.12 -16.87
CA PHE A 68 12.48 -2.91 -15.86
C PHE A 68 12.57 -4.08 -14.86
N LEU A 69 11.43 -4.61 -14.39
CA LEU A 69 11.42 -5.74 -13.47
C LEU A 69 11.94 -7.03 -14.10
N LEU A 70 11.64 -7.28 -15.38
CA LEU A 70 12.18 -8.43 -16.11
C LEU A 70 13.70 -8.34 -16.30
N ASP A 71 14.25 -7.13 -16.44
CA ASP A 71 15.69 -6.91 -16.58
C ASP A 71 16.45 -7.20 -15.27
N ILE A 72 15.83 -6.94 -14.11
CA ILE A 72 16.50 -7.05 -12.81
C ILE A 72 16.15 -8.31 -12.01
N GLU A 73 15.02 -8.97 -12.31
CA GLU A 73 14.56 -10.16 -11.58
C GLU A 73 14.42 -11.36 -12.53
N PRO A 74 15.50 -12.14 -12.72
CA PRO A 74 15.52 -13.23 -13.70
C PRO A 74 14.55 -14.36 -13.38
N ARG A 75 14.10 -14.54 -12.13
CA ARG A 75 13.14 -15.62 -11.78
C ARG A 75 11.75 -15.38 -12.35
N LEU A 76 11.43 -14.16 -12.78
CA LEU A 76 10.18 -13.92 -13.52
C LEU A 76 10.16 -14.73 -14.83
N ALA A 77 11.23 -14.65 -15.62
CA ALA A 77 11.29 -15.30 -16.94
C ALA A 77 11.83 -16.75 -16.90
N ASN A 78 12.63 -17.12 -15.89
CA ASN A 78 13.35 -18.40 -15.90
C ASN A 78 12.73 -19.42 -14.94
N GLY A 79 11.97 -20.36 -15.50
CA GLY A 79 11.49 -21.54 -14.77
C GLY A 79 12.55 -22.64 -14.67
N ILE A 80 12.49 -23.47 -13.63
CA ILE A 80 13.44 -24.60 -13.45
C ILE A 80 13.03 -25.87 -14.22
N SER A 81 11.80 -25.94 -14.71
CA SER A 81 11.27 -27.02 -15.55
C SER A 81 9.93 -26.63 -16.17
N ASP A 82 9.40 -27.42 -17.11
CA ASP A 82 8.07 -27.21 -17.69
C ASP A 82 6.91 -27.32 -16.68
N LYS A 83 7.17 -27.90 -15.50
CA LYS A 83 6.21 -27.98 -14.38
C LYS A 83 6.25 -26.74 -13.49
N ASP A 84 7.25 -25.89 -13.66
CA ASP A 84 7.42 -24.66 -12.89
C ASP A 84 6.62 -23.52 -13.51
N ILE A 85 5.37 -23.44 -13.10
CA ILE A 85 4.42 -22.43 -13.58
C ILE A 85 4.55 -21.18 -12.71
N LEU A 86 4.79 -20.04 -13.36
CA LEU A 86 4.70 -18.74 -12.70
C LEU A 86 3.22 -18.36 -12.53
N GLN A 87 2.76 -18.26 -11.30
CA GLN A 87 1.41 -17.82 -10.98
C GLN A 87 1.40 -16.30 -10.76
N LEU A 88 0.50 -15.60 -11.44
CA LEU A 88 0.22 -14.19 -11.25
C LEU A 88 -1.12 -13.99 -10.51
N GLU A 89 -1.14 -13.12 -9.52
CA GLU A 89 -2.33 -12.87 -8.69
C GLU A 89 -2.46 -11.39 -8.32
N ILE A 90 -3.70 -10.88 -8.24
CA ILE A 90 -3.99 -9.58 -7.59
C ILE A 90 -4.40 -9.83 -6.15
N VAL A 91 -3.75 -9.14 -5.22
CA VAL A 91 -3.95 -9.34 -3.78
C VAL A 91 -5.15 -8.53 -3.28
N ALA A 92 -5.90 -9.09 -2.33
CA ALA A 92 -7.02 -8.39 -1.72
C ALA A 92 -6.57 -7.24 -0.82
N ASP A 93 -7.30 -6.11 -0.85
CA ASP A 93 -7.03 -4.91 -0.03
C ASP A 93 -6.97 -5.18 1.49
N LYS A 94 -7.59 -6.28 1.94
CA LYS A 94 -7.58 -6.72 3.33
C LYS A 94 -6.17 -7.07 3.83
N ALA A 95 -5.30 -7.60 2.97
CA ALA A 95 -3.90 -7.86 3.31
C ALA A 95 -3.13 -6.55 3.58
N GLY A 96 -3.48 -5.47 2.88
CA GLY A 96 -2.93 -4.13 3.15
C GLY A 96 -3.40 -3.47 4.44
N GLN A 97 -4.37 -4.04 5.16
CA GLN A 97 -4.71 -3.59 6.51
C GLN A 97 -3.75 -4.14 7.57
N THR A 98 -3.10 -5.26 7.27
CA THR A 98 -2.13 -5.93 8.15
C THR A 98 -0.68 -5.63 7.77
N GLY A 99 -0.43 -4.61 6.93
CA GLY A 99 0.92 -4.17 6.53
C GLY A 99 1.37 -4.66 5.15
N ASP A 100 0.68 -5.59 4.52
CA ASP A 100 1.06 -6.09 3.19
C ASP A 100 0.61 -5.15 2.06
N VAL A 101 1.54 -4.33 1.58
CA VAL A 101 1.28 -3.33 0.55
C VAL A 101 1.37 -3.87 -0.88
N ARG A 102 1.58 -5.18 -1.07
CA ARG A 102 1.71 -5.81 -2.39
C ARG A 102 0.34 -5.85 -3.06
N ASP A 103 0.26 -5.40 -4.31
CA ASP A 103 -0.98 -5.34 -5.07
C ASP A 103 -1.03 -6.46 -6.13
N VAL A 104 0.11 -6.77 -6.77
CA VAL A 104 0.28 -7.89 -7.71
C VAL A 104 1.39 -8.81 -7.22
N LEU A 105 1.14 -10.13 -7.19
CA LEU A 105 2.12 -11.14 -6.84
C LEU A 105 2.50 -11.98 -8.06
N ALA A 106 3.78 -12.34 -8.12
CA ALA A 106 4.31 -13.37 -9.02
C ALA A 106 4.96 -14.46 -8.17
N ILE A 107 4.51 -15.71 -8.32
CA ILE A 107 4.84 -16.81 -7.42
C ILE A 107 5.32 -18.01 -8.23
N ARG A 108 6.46 -18.59 -7.83
CA ARG A 108 6.96 -19.89 -8.29
C ARG A 108 7.06 -20.85 -7.11
N SER A 109 6.02 -21.65 -6.92
CA SER A 109 5.92 -22.58 -5.78
C SER A 109 7.05 -23.61 -5.76
N LEU A 110 7.48 -24.12 -6.93
CA LEU A 110 8.58 -25.09 -7.01
C LEU A 110 9.93 -24.49 -6.63
N GLN A 111 10.14 -23.19 -6.91
CA GLN A 111 11.34 -22.46 -6.52
C GLN A 111 11.28 -21.91 -5.09
N LYS A 112 10.14 -22.02 -4.41
CA LYS A 112 9.85 -21.35 -3.12
C LYS A 112 10.16 -19.84 -3.19
N TRP A 113 9.73 -19.23 -4.29
CA TRP A 113 10.02 -17.84 -4.59
C TRP A 113 8.75 -17.09 -4.90
N GLU A 114 8.67 -15.86 -4.40
CA GLU A 114 7.64 -14.90 -4.77
C GLU A 114 8.22 -13.49 -4.78
N ILE A 115 7.63 -12.62 -5.60
CA ILE A 115 7.84 -11.18 -5.55
C ILE A 115 6.48 -10.50 -5.61
N GLY A 116 6.33 -9.43 -4.83
CA GLY A 116 5.15 -8.58 -4.89
C GLY A 116 5.47 -7.18 -5.33
N ILE A 117 4.59 -6.65 -6.18
CA ILE A 117 4.66 -5.33 -6.74
C ILE A 117 3.54 -4.50 -6.12
N SER A 118 3.90 -3.40 -5.47
CA SER A 118 2.94 -2.40 -5.03
C SER A 118 2.69 -1.43 -6.18
N ALA A 119 1.51 -1.49 -6.79
CA ALA A 119 1.11 -0.64 -7.89
C ALA A 119 0.67 0.73 -7.33
N LYS A 120 1.28 1.81 -7.80
CA LYS A 120 0.89 3.17 -7.42
C LYS A 120 0.64 4.00 -8.67
N ASN A 121 -0.60 4.43 -8.83
CA ASN A 121 -0.99 5.39 -9.84
C ASN A 121 -1.10 6.78 -9.21
N ASN A 122 -0.25 7.72 -9.64
CA ASN A 122 -0.24 9.12 -9.19
C ASN A 122 -0.29 9.31 -7.66
N HIS A 123 0.38 8.43 -6.92
CA HIS A 123 0.45 8.50 -5.48
C HIS A 123 1.88 8.25 -4.99
N ARG A 124 2.48 9.26 -4.34
CA ARG A 124 3.82 9.18 -3.74
C ARG A 124 3.86 8.52 -2.36
N ALA A 125 2.71 8.36 -1.70
CA ALA A 125 2.66 7.81 -0.35
C ALA A 125 2.37 6.30 -0.38
N VAL A 126 3.25 5.51 0.23
CA VAL A 126 2.99 4.12 0.56
C VAL A 126 1.95 4.10 1.69
N LYS A 127 1.10 3.07 1.80
CA LYS A 127 0.30 2.88 3.02
C LYS A 127 1.29 2.70 4.16
N HIS A 128 1.47 3.73 4.97
CA HIS A 128 2.37 3.73 6.11
C HIS A 128 1.55 3.64 7.40
N SER A 129 2.21 3.13 8.44
CA SER A 129 1.64 3.12 9.78
C SER A 129 1.24 4.54 10.20
N ARG A 130 0.11 4.63 10.92
CA ARG A 130 -0.53 5.91 11.26
C ARG A 130 -0.44 6.16 12.76
N LEU A 131 -0.27 7.43 13.11
CA LEU A 131 -0.42 7.91 14.48
C LEU A 131 -1.77 8.62 14.60
N SER A 132 -2.49 8.35 15.68
CA SER A 132 -3.75 9.01 16.02
C SER A 132 -4.04 8.87 17.52
N ASN A 133 -5.10 9.53 17.99
CA ASN A 133 -5.55 9.42 19.39
C ASN A 133 -6.01 8.02 19.80
N ASP A 134 -6.30 7.15 18.84
CA ASP A 134 -6.90 5.83 19.02
C ASP A 134 -6.02 4.68 18.51
N ILE A 135 -4.91 4.99 17.83
CA ILE A 135 -3.94 3.97 17.41
C ILE A 135 -2.82 3.90 18.44
N ASP A 136 -2.80 2.80 19.19
CA ASP A 136 -1.66 2.41 20.00
C ASP A 136 -0.59 1.77 19.11
N PHE A 137 0.39 2.57 18.70
CA PHE A 137 1.47 2.10 17.83
C PHE A 137 2.39 1.12 18.56
N GLY A 138 2.59 1.28 19.87
CA GLY A 138 3.41 0.35 20.65
C GLY A 138 2.77 -1.03 20.64
N GLN A 139 1.47 -1.10 20.91
CA GLN A 139 0.75 -2.38 20.91
C GLN A 139 0.75 -3.02 19.51
N LYS A 140 0.58 -2.22 18.46
CA LYS A 140 0.50 -2.72 17.08
C LYS A 140 1.85 -3.14 16.50
N TRP A 141 2.92 -2.40 16.77
CA TRP A 141 4.22 -2.61 16.11
C TRP A 141 5.19 -3.39 16.99
N LEU A 142 5.04 -3.32 18.32
CA LEU A 142 5.99 -3.90 19.28
C LEU A 142 5.32 -4.89 20.25
N GLY A 143 3.98 -4.99 20.25
CA GLY A 143 3.24 -5.82 21.21
C GLY A 143 3.10 -5.22 22.60
N PHE A 144 3.60 -3.99 22.84
CA PHE A 144 3.58 -3.32 24.15
C PHE A 144 2.83 -1.99 24.11
N PRO A 145 1.83 -1.76 24.97
CA PRO A 145 1.02 -0.56 24.89
C PRO A 145 1.82 0.73 25.10
N CYS A 146 1.44 1.78 24.36
CA CYS A 146 1.92 3.12 24.61
C CYS A 146 1.48 3.61 26.00
N SER A 147 2.29 4.49 26.59
CA SER A 147 2.00 5.10 27.87
C SER A 147 0.76 6.00 27.80
N ILE A 148 0.03 6.09 28.92
CA ILE A 148 -1.07 7.08 29.08
C ILE A 148 -0.56 8.49 28.81
N LYS A 149 0.70 8.78 29.20
CA LYS A 149 1.36 10.07 29.00
C LYS A 149 1.48 10.43 27.52
N TYR A 150 1.87 9.47 26.66
CA TYR A 150 1.92 9.69 25.21
C TYR A 150 0.55 10.14 24.67
N PHE A 151 -0.52 9.43 25.03
CA PHE A 151 -1.87 9.81 24.59
C PHE A 151 -2.30 11.18 25.12
N GLN A 152 -1.96 11.51 26.37
CA GLN A 152 -2.21 12.84 26.93
C GLN A 152 -1.46 13.95 26.18
N GLU A 153 -0.22 13.69 25.72
CA GLU A 153 0.58 14.66 24.95
C GLU A 153 0.00 14.92 23.55
N ILE A 154 -0.43 13.88 22.83
CA ILE A 154 -0.95 14.04 21.46
C ILE A 154 -2.43 14.47 21.40
N LYS A 155 -3.22 14.16 22.44
CA LYS A 155 -4.67 14.38 22.46
C LYS A 155 -5.08 15.82 22.13
N PRO A 156 -4.48 16.88 22.70
CA PRO A 156 -4.85 18.26 22.40
C PRO A 156 -4.70 18.61 20.90
N VAL A 157 -3.68 18.07 20.24
CA VAL A 157 -3.42 18.30 18.81
C VAL A 157 -4.54 17.72 17.96
N PHE A 158 -4.83 16.44 18.15
CA PHE A 158 -5.87 15.73 17.39
C PHE A 158 -7.28 16.21 17.74
N ASP A 159 -7.55 16.60 19.00
CA ASP A 159 -8.82 17.21 19.39
C ASP A 159 -9.04 18.54 18.66
N ASN A 160 -7.99 19.36 18.49
CA ASN A 160 -8.07 20.60 17.72
C ASN A 160 -8.39 20.32 16.25
N LEU A 161 -7.74 19.33 15.64
CA LEU A 161 -8.04 18.90 14.26
C LEU A 161 -9.47 18.38 14.12
N ALA A 162 -9.96 17.62 15.10
CA ALA A 162 -11.34 17.14 15.10
C ALA A 162 -12.35 18.31 15.17
N LYS A 163 -12.08 19.33 15.98
CA LYS A 163 -12.89 20.56 16.06
C LYS A 163 -12.91 21.30 14.73
N LEU A 164 -11.74 21.54 14.13
CA LEU A 164 -11.61 22.20 12.82
C LEU A 164 -12.39 21.45 11.74
N ARG A 165 -12.19 20.13 11.66
CA ARG A 165 -12.92 19.27 10.72
C ARG A 165 -14.44 19.37 10.91
N THR A 166 -14.90 19.41 12.16
CA THR A 166 -16.34 19.48 12.47
C THR A 166 -16.91 20.84 12.09
N ALA A 167 -16.23 21.91 12.48
CA ALA A 167 -16.63 23.29 12.16
C ALA A 167 -16.70 23.52 10.64
N SER A 168 -15.76 22.95 9.88
CA SER A 168 -15.73 23.07 8.43
C SER A 168 -16.60 22.05 7.68
N LYS A 169 -17.35 21.18 8.38
CA LYS A 169 -18.05 20.03 7.77
C LYS A 169 -17.14 19.18 6.84
N ALA A 170 -15.91 18.95 7.29
CA ALA A 170 -14.86 18.22 6.55
C ALA A 170 -14.45 18.81 5.18
N THR A 171 -14.68 20.10 4.94
CA THR A 171 -14.25 20.77 3.70
C THR A 171 -12.91 21.51 3.79
N GLN A 172 -12.42 21.76 5.00
CA GLN A 172 -11.16 22.47 5.21
C GLN A 172 -9.97 21.63 4.75
N LYS A 173 -9.03 22.29 4.07
CA LYS A 173 -7.83 21.67 3.51
C LYS A 173 -6.59 21.99 4.36
N TRP A 174 -5.56 21.14 4.28
CA TRP A 174 -4.32 21.31 5.05
C TRP A 174 -3.62 22.64 4.80
N ASP A 175 -3.60 23.11 3.55
CA ASP A 175 -3.01 24.39 3.14
C ASP A 175 -3.67 25.61 3.79
N THR A 176 -4.91 25.47 4.29
CA THR A 176 -5.63 26.55 5.00
C THR A 176 -5.35 26.60 6.50
N LEU A 177 -4.57 25.66 7.05
CA LEU A 177 -4.33 25.53 8.49
C LEU A 177 -3.12 26.33 8.99
N GLY A 178 -2.50 27.15 8.13
CA GLY A 178 -1.35 27.98 8.48
C GLY A 178 -0.11 27.13 8.76
N ASP A 179 0.58 27.40 9.87
CA ASP A 179 1.75 26.63 10.28
C ASP A 179 1.36 25.32 10.99
N TYR A 180 0.88 24.35 10.20
CA TYR A 180 0.60 22.99 10.66
C TYR A 180 1.87 22.19 10.99
N HIS A 181 3.05 22.65 10.54
CA HIS A 181 4.31 21.99 10.90
C HIS A 181 4.55 22.14 12.40
N THR A 182 4.52 23.36 12.92
CA THR A 182 4.76 23.62 14.34
C THR A 182 3.55 23.28 15.22
N SER A 183 2.33 23.49 14.72
CA SER A 183 1.13 23.28 15.53
C SER A 183 0.64 21.83 15.57
N VAL A 184 1.02 20.99 14.60
CA VAL A 184 0.54 19.61 14.48
C VAL A 184 1.67 18.61 14.39
N TYR A 185 2.55 18.73 13.38
CA TYR A 185 3.55 17.69 13.13
C TYR A 185 4.62 17.62 14.21
N VAL A 186 5.25 18.74 14.57
CA VAL A 186 6.33 18.75 15.57
C VAL A 186 5.85 18.18 16.91
N PRO A 187 4.73 18.60 17.51
CA PRO A 187 4.27 18.05 18.79
C PRO A 187 3.97 16.56 18.74
N VAL A 188 3.35 16.07 17.66
CA VAL A 188 3.03 14.64 17.50
C VAL A 188 4.30 13.82 17.31
N LEU A 189 5.24 14.29 16.50
CA LEU A 189 6.51 13.60 16.25
C LEU A 189 7.42 13.61 17.48
N ASP A 190 7.43 14.68 18.27
CA ASP A 190 8.18 14.75 19.52
C ASP A 190 7.61 13.79 20.57
N ALA A 191 6.29 13.74 20.72
CA ALA A 191 5.62 12.78 21.61
C ALA A 191 5.89 11.34 21.17
N PHE A 192 5.77 11.06 19.87
CA PHE A 192 6.07 9.77 19.28
C PHE A 192 7.53 9.35 19.53
N LYS A 193 8.50 10.23 19.24
CA LYS A 193 9.92 9.96 19.45
C LYS A 193 10.23 9.66 20.91
N LYS A 194 9.69 10.45 21.85
CA LYS A 194 9.87 10.22 23.29
C LYS A 194 9.32 8.87 23.70
N GLU A 195 8.13 8.51 23.23
CA GLU A 195 7.48 7.25 23.57
C GLU A 195 8.21 6.05 22.95
N LEU A 196 8.68 6.18 21.70
CA LEU A 196 9.46 5.15 21.04
C LEU A 196 10.79 4.88 21.80
N LEU A 197 11.49 5.93 22.21
CA LEU A 197 12.72 5.81 23.00
C LEU A 197 12.47 5.20 24.39
N ARG A 198 11.30 5.47 24.99
CA ARG A 198 10.90 4.84 26.26
C ARG A 198 10.66 3.34 26.07
N LEU A 199 9.90 2.97 25.03
CA LEU A 199 9.61 1.57 24.71
C LEU A 199 10.89 0.80 24.38
N ASP A 200 11.81 1.38 23.61
CA ASP A 200 13.12 0.78 23.30
C ASP A 200 13.95 0.54 24.56
N LYS A 201 14.01 1.53 25.47
CA LYS A 201 14.74 1.41 26.74
C LYS A 201 14.16 0.33 27.67
N GLU A 202 12.84 0.18 27.69
CA GLU A 202 12.15 -0.79 28.55
C GLU A 202 12.15 -2.22 27.96
N ASN A 203 12.31 -2.35 26.64
CA ASN A 203 12.21 -3.62 25.92
C ASN A 203 13.45 -3.84 25.01
N PRO A 204 14.67 -3.94 25.58
CA PRO A 204 15.90 -4.02 24.80
C PRO A 204 15.92 -5.27 23.92
N GLY A 205 16.30 -5.10 22.65
CA GLY A 205 16.46 -6.19 21.69
C GLY A 205 15.18 -6.64 20.97
N ILE A 206 14.05 -5.99 21.23
CA ILE A 206 12.81 -6.20 20.47
C ILE A 206 12.84 -5.37 19.18
N VAL A 207 12.53 -6.02 18.06
CA VAL A 207 12.40 -5.37 16.75
C VAL A 207 10.93 -5.21 16.43
N ALA A 208 10.55 -4.07 15.84
CA ALA A 208 9.19 -3.81 15.43
C ALA A 208 8.72 -4.80 14.33
N GLU A 209 7.56 -5.39 14.54
CA GLU A 209 6.80 -6.12 13.53
C GLU A 209 5.95 -5.08 12.79
N ILE A 210 6.54 -4.45 11.75
CA ILE A 210 5.88 -3.43 10.91
C ILE A 210 5.18 -4.08 9.73
#